data_AF-A0A7V3ML70-F1
#
_entry.id   AF-A0A7V3ML70-F1
#
_cell.length_a   1.000
_cell.length_b   1.000
_cell.length_c   1.000
_cell.angle_alpha   90.00
_cell.angle_beta   90.00
_cell.angle_gamma   90.00
#
_symmetry.space_group_name_H-M   'P 1'
#
loop_
_entity.id
_entity.type
_entity.pdbx_description
1 polymer ?
#
loop_
_entity_poly.entity_id
_entity_poly.type
_entity_poly.pdbx_seq_one_letter_code
_entity_poly.pdbx_strand_id
1 'polypeptide(L)'
;MFRTNPTLRCIAVLIALLATCLLGAAILRANLSRPVITGGRMPTVGIEWSIPAAGLRSVRFSSLGNYLCTVSKDGEVACYGPSGNKCFTTRVAGATDAVVAPDGSFTLVYAKRDRANTEIVFLDSAGSVEWRMDVGASVWSADAGCCDTGACFAVGTGDRRIYLVTIGDSTRRYRRFRTPGVVTSVALAPSGEDVFCGTWQDSAVRRYSLTGRERASMNADSSNLQYVRSLADSDRILVISSANRSGG
;
A
#
# COMPACT_ATOMS: atom_id res chain seq x y z
N MET A 1 41.70 39.10 39.20
CA MET A 1 40.40 39.41 38.57
C MET A 1 40.37 38.76 37.18
N PHE A 2 40.05 37.47 37.10
CA PHE A 2 40.04 36.72 35.83
C PHE A 2 38.75 37.01 35.06
N ARG A 3 38.84 37.76 33.95
CA ARG A 3 37.73 37.94 33.01
C ARG A 3 37.44 36.59 32.35
N THR A 4 36.32 35.96 32.71
CA THR A 4 35.84 34.76 32.05
C THR A 4 35.22 35.15 30.71
N ASN A 5 35.67 34.50 29.62
CA ASN A 5 35.28 34.82 28.25
C ASN A 5 33.86 34.28 27.96
N PRO A 6 32.87 35.14 27.65
CA PRO A 6 31.46 34.75 27.53
C PRO A 6 31.17 33.78 26.37
N THR A 7 32.01 33.76 25.33
CA THR A 7 31.88 32.83 24.19
C THR A 7 32.21 31.39 24.56
N LEU A 8 33.22 31.17 25.42
CA LEU A 8 33.58 29.85 25.94
C LEU A 8 32.47 29.26 26.83
N ARG A 9 31.73 30.10 27.56
CA ARG A 9 30.55 29.67 28.33
C ARG A 9 29.39 29.25 27.42
N CYS A 10 29.13 30.00 26.34
CA CYS A 10 28.08 29.64 25.38
C CYS A 10 28.37 28.31 24.67
N ILE A 11 29.61 28.09 24.25
CA ILE A 11 30.01 26.83 23.58
C ILE A 11 29.89 25.65 24.54
N ALA A 12 30.31 25.80 25.80
CA ALA A 12 30.18 24.75 26.81
C ALA A 12 28.71 24.39 27.09
N VAL A 13 27.82 25.38 27.15
CA VAL A 13 26.37 25.15 27.31
C VAL A 13 25.77 24.45 26.09
N LEU A 14 26.19 24.83 24.88
CA LEU A 14 25.69 24.22 23.65
C LEU A 14 26.13 22.76 23.53
N ILE A 15 27.38 22.44 23.87
CA ILE A 15 27.91 21.06 23.89
C ILE A 15 27.17 20.23 24.95
N ALA A 16 26.90 20.80 26.13
CA ALA A 16 26.15 20.12 27.18
C ALA A 16 24.70 19.82 26.74
N LEU A 17 24.03 20.75 26.06
CA LEU A 17 22.67 20.57 25.52
C LEU A 17 22.63 19.54 24.39
N LEU A 18 23.65 19.51 23.52
CA LEU A 18 23.78 18.49 22.47
C LEU A 18 24.04 17.11 23.06
N ALA A 19 24.89 17.02 24.08
CA ALA A 19 25.17 15.76 24.78
C ALA A 19 23.94 15.23 25.51
N THR A 20 23.14 16.08 26.15
CA THR A 20 21.88 15.66 26.80
C THR A 20 20.80 15.27 25.78
N CYS A 21 20.71 15.95 24.63
CA CYS A 21 19.82 15.53 23.54
C CYS A 21 20.23 14.18 22.94
N LEU A 22 21.53 13.96 22.73
CA LEU A 22 22.05 12.68 22.20
C LEU A 22 21.87 11.54 23.21
N LEU A 23 22.07 11.79 24.51
CA LEU A 23 21.76 10.82 25.57
C LEU A 23 20.26 10.52 25.61
N GLY A 24 19.41 11.55 25.53
CA GLY A 24 17.96 11.41 25.50
C GLY A 24 17.49 10.58 24.30
N ALA A 25 18.04 10.85 23.11
CA ALA A 25 17.73 10.09 21.89
C ALA A 25 18.24 8.64 21.96
N ALA A 26 19.40 8.40 22.58
CA ALA A 26 19.93 7.05 22.79
C ALA A 26 19.10 6.24 23.79
N ILE A 27 18.65 6.86 24.89
CA ILE A 27 17.76 6.26 25.89
C ILE A 27 16.38 5.98 25.27
N LEU A 28 15.85 6.89 24.45
CA LEU A 28 14.59 6.69 23.73
C LEU A 28 14.69 5.53 22.73
N ARG A 29 15.79 5.44 21.97
CA ARG A 29 16.07 4.30 21.07
C ARG A 29 16.25 2.99 21.82
N ALA A 30 16.93 2.99 22.97
CA ALA A 30 17.12 1.79 23.79
C ALA A 30 15.79 1.28 24.39
N ASN A 31 14.89 2.18 24.78
CA ASN A 31 13.57 1.83 25.31
C ASN A 31 12.59 1.37 24.22
N LEU A 32 12.72 1.85 22.98
CA LEU A 32 11.94 1.35 21.83
C LEU A 32 12.44 0.00 21.30
N SER A 33 13.62 -0.46 21.74
CA SER A 33 14.24 -1.73 21.30
C SER A 33 13.92 -2.91 22.21
N ARG A 34 13.29 -2.69 23.37
CA ARG A 34 12.84 -3.77 24.24
C ARG A 34 11.34 -3.93 24.06
N PRO A 35 10.84 -5.10 23.60
CA PRO A 35 9.42 -5.37 23.75
C PRO A 35 9.13 -5.29 25.24
N VAL A 36 8.32 -4.31 25.64
CA VAL A 36 7.70 -4.33 26.95
C VAL A 36 6.78 -5.53 26.91
N ILE A 37 7.24 -6.68 27.40
CA ILE A 37 6.35 -7.77 27.76
C ILE A 37 5.62 -7.30 29.01
N THR A 38 4.63 -6.45 28.80
CA THR A 38 3.58 -6.27 29.81
C THR A 38 3.04 -7.66 30.07
N GLY A 39 2.98 -8.10 31.32
CA GLY A 39 2.16 -9.23 31.76
C GLY A 39 0.66 -8.96 31.57
N GLY A 40 0.31 -8.42 30.42
CA GLY A 40 -1.02 -8.05 29.99
C GLY A 40 -1.73 -9.31 29.53
N ARG A 41 -2.97 -9.45 30.00
CA ARG A 41 -3.96 -10.40 29.54
C ARG A 41 -3.83 -10.60 28.03
N MET A 42 -3.68 -11.84 27.59
CA MET A 42 -3.60 -12.15 26.15
C MET A 42 -4.75 -11.46 25.41
N PRO A 43 -4.49 -10.86 24.23
CA PRO A 43 -5.54 -10.24 23.45
C PRO A 43 -6.64 -11.28 23.20
N THR A 44 -7.87 -10.96 23.60
CA THR A 44 -9.03 -11.80 23.32
C THR A 44 -9.48 -11.52 21.89
N VAL A 45 -9.47 -12.55 21.06
CA VAL A 45 -9.98 -12.49 19.69
C VAL A 45 -11.46 -12.87 19.71
N GLY A 46 -12.29 -12.02 19.12
CA GLY A 46 -13.72 -12.26 18.94
C GLY A 46 -14.12 -12.02 17.50
N ILE A 47 -15.21 -12.67 17.07
CA ILE A 47 -15.84 -12.39 15.78
C ILE A 47 -16.80 -11.22 16.00
N GLU A 48 -16.54 -10.08 15.35
CA GLU A 48 -17.44 -8.92 15.40
C GLU A 48 -18.62 -9.08 14.45
N TRP A 49 -18.34 -9.55 13.23
CA TRP A 49 -19.35 -9.84 12.21
C TRP A 49 -18.81 -10.87 11.21
N SER A 50 -19.71 -11.43 10.41
CA SER A 50 -19.35 -12.39 9.37
C SER A 50 -20.21 -12.19 8.12
N ILE A 51 -19.64 -12.51 6.97
CA ILE A 51 -20.35 -12.57 5.69
C ILE A 51 -20.16 -13.96 5.08
N PRO A 52 -21.13 -14.49 4.32
CA PRO A 52 -20.95 -15.73 3.59
C PRO A 52 -19.77 -15.61 2.61
N ALA A 53 -18.80 -16.53 2.72
CA ALA A 53 -17.63 -16.54 1.83
C ALA A 53 -17.82 -17.43 0.60
N ALA A 54 -18.91 -18.19 0.53
CA ALA A 54 -19.19 -19.09 -0.58
C ALA A 54 -19.31 -18.28 -1.90
N GLY A 55 -18.49 -18.63 -2.89
CA GLY A 55 -18.49 -17.94 -4.19
C GLY A 55 -17.69 -16.64 -4.22
N LEU A 56 -17.02 -16.22 -3.13
CA LEU A 56 -16.07 -15.12 -3.18
C LEU A 56 -14.79 -15.53 -3.92
N ARG A 57 -14.32 -14.64 -4.80
CA ARG A 57 -13.08 -14.74 -5.58
C ARG A 57 -11.94 -13.97 -4.92
N SER A 58 -12.23 -12.79 -4.36
CA SER A 58 -11.25 -11.93 -3.68
C SER A 58 -11.86 -11.24 -2.46
N VAL A 59 -10.99 -10.94 -1.50
CA VAL A 59 -11.27 -10.16 -0.29
C VAL A 59 -10.06 -9.27 -0.02
N ARG A 60 -10.26 -7.96 0.13
CA ARG A 60 -9.18 -6.99 0.43
C ARG A 60 -9.64 -5.96 1.46
N PHE A 61 -8.81 -5.76 2.48
CA PHE A 61 -8.94 -4.64 3.40
C PHE A 61 -8.34 -3.36 2.79
N SER A 62 -8.87 -2.20 3.16
CA SER A 62 -8.17 -0.94 2.97
C SER A 62 -6.90 -0.90 3.83
N SER A 63 -5.93 -0.04 3.50
CA SER A 63 -4.64 0.00 4.21
C SER A 63 -4.75 0.39 5.69
N LEU A 64 -5.82 1.08 6.07
CA LEU A 64 -6.15 1.43 7.46
C LEU A 64 -7.16 0.47 8.11
N GLY A 65 -7.59 -0.58 7.40
CA GLY A 65 -8.52 -1.58 7.92
C GLY A 65 -9.97 -1.13 8.10
N ASN A 66 -10.29 0.14 7.82
CA ASN A 66 -11.63 0.71 8.00
C ASN A 66 -12.67 0.19 7.00
N TYR A 67 -12.22 -0.39 5.89
CA TYR A 67 -13.11 -0.92 4.85
C TYR A 67 -12.64 -2.29 4.37
N LEU A 68 -13.60 -3.10 3.95
CA LEU A 68 -13.39 -4.38 3.29
C LEU A 68 -14.10 -4.37 1.94
N CYS A 69 -13.42 -4.76 0.87
CA CYS A 69 -14.06 -5.06 -0.40
C CYS A 69 -13.97 -6.55 -0.74
N THR A 70 -15.03 -7.05 -1.36
CA THR A 70 -15.11 -8.42 -1.86
C THR A 70 -15.48 -8.42 -3.33
N VAL A 71 -15.02 -9.45 -4.05
CA VAL A 71 -15.43 -9.70 -5.43
C VAL A 71 -15.89 -11.15 -5.53
N SER A 72 -17.09 -11.39 -6.04
CA SER A 72 -17.64 -12.73 -6.26
C SER A 72 -17.14 -13.34 -7.58
N LYS A 73 -17.32 -14.65 -7.76
CA LYS A 73 -17.06 -15.33 -9.04
C LYS A 73 -17.84 -14.74 -10.22
N ASP A 74 -18.98 -14.12 -9.93
CA ASP A 74 -19.90 -13.54 -10.90
C ASP A 74 -19.61 -12.06 -11.21
N GLY A 75 -18.54 -11.49 -10.62
CA GLY A 75 -18.15 -10.09 -10.78
C GLY A 75 -18.99 -9.12 -9.95
N GLU A 76 -19.70 -9.59 -8.92
CA GLU A 76 -20.29 -8.69 -7.93
C GLU A 76 -19.20 -8.15 -7.01
N VAL A 77 -19.07 -6.83 -6.94
CA VAL A 77 -18.17 -6.10 -6.06
C VAL A 77 -19.00 -5.53 -4.91
N ALA A 78 -18.61 -5.82 -3.68
CA ALA A 78 -19.23 -5.22 -2.50
C ALA A 78 -18.17 -4.53 -1.63
N CYS A 79 -18.55 -3.42 -0.99
CA CYS A 79 -17.75 -2.74 0.02
C CYS A 79 -18.49 -2.75 1.34
N TYR A 80 -17.77 -2.92 2.44
CA TYR A 80 -18.28 -2.98 3.80
C TYR A 80 -17.52 -2.01 4.69
N GLY A 81 -18.25 -1.36 5.59
CA GLY A 81 -17.67 -0.60 6.69
C GLY A 81 -17.13 -1.49 7.81
N PRO A 82 -16.53 -0.89 8.85
CA PRO A 82 -15.81 -1.61 9.89
C PRO A 82 -16.71 -2.51 10.75
N SER A 83 -18.00 -2.17 10.87
CA SER A 83 -19.00 -2.96 11.60
C SER A 83 -19.74 -3.99 10.73
N GLY A 84 -19.27 -4.23 9.51
CA GLY A 84 -19.85 -5.21 8.59
C GLY A 84 -21.09 -4.73 7.83
N ASN A 85 -21.48 -3.47 8.00
CA ASN A 85 -22.54 -2.85 7.20
C ASN A 85 -22.07 -2.73 5.74
N LYS A 86 -22.91 -3.18 4.82
CA LYS A 86 -22.63 -3.07 3.38
C LYS A 86 -22.80 -1.61 2.95
N CYS A 87 -21.74 -1.01 2.41
CA CYS A 87 -21.76 0.35 1.82
C CYS A 87 -22.43 0.33 0.45
N PHE A 88 -22.02 -0.60 -0.42
CA PHE A 88 -22.62 -0.79 -1.74
C PHE A 88 -22.47 -2.23 -2.24
N THR A 89 -23.22 -2.56 -3.29
CA THR A 89 -22.95 -3.71 -4.17
C THR A 89 -23.16 -3.29 -5.63
N THR A 90 -22.20 -3.64 -6.49
CA THR A 90 -22.19 -3.27 -7.91
C THR A 90 -21.63 -4.41 -8.72
N ARG A 91 -22.32 -4.80 -9.80
CA ARG A 91 -21.78 -5.79 -10.73
C ARG A 91 -20.89 -5.13 -11.77
N VAL A 92 -19.64 -5.57 -11.86
CA VAL A 92 -18.68 -5.14 -12.87
C VAL A 92 -18.27 -6.35 -13.69
N ALA A 93 -18.59 -6.33 -15.00
CA ALA A 93 -18.34 -7.47 -15.87
C ALA A 93 -16.85 -7.83 -15.91
N GLY A 94 -16.53 -9.11 -15.69
CA GLY A 94 -15.15 -9.62 -15.68
C GLY A 94 -14.32 -9.25 -14.44
N ALA A 95 -14.88 -8.55 -13.46
CA ALA A 95 -14.18 -8.22 -12.23
C ALA A 95 -13.75 -9.49 -11.46
N THR A 96 -12.51 -9.50 -10.98
CA THR A 96 -11.96 -10.61 -10.19
C THR A 96 -11.18 -10.16 -8.96
N ASP A 97 -10.83 -8.88 -8.87
CA ASP A 97 -10.19 -8.30 -7.68
C ASP A 97 -10.59 -6.80 -7.58
N ALA A 98 -10.51 -6.26 -6.37
CA ALA A 98 -10.82 -4.86 -6.09
C ALA A 98 -9.97 -4.35 -4.92
N VAL A 99 -9.70 -3.05 -4.86
CA VAL A 99 -9.04 -2.39 -3.72
C VAL A 99 -9.79 -1.10 -3.40
N VAL A 100 -10.01 -0.83 -2.12
CA VAL A 100 -10.77 0.34 -1.63
C VAL A 100 -9.83 1.32 -0.95
N ALA A 101 -10.03 2.62 -1.24
CA ALA A 101 -9.29 3.69 -0.63
C ALA A 101 -9.46 3.72 0.91
N PRO A 102 -8.49 4.22 1.68
CA PRO A 102 -8.55 4.13 3.15
C PRO A 102 -9.69 4.91 3.80
N ASP A 103 -10.16 5.95 3.13
CA ASP A 103 -11.31 6.79 3.49
C ASP A 103 -12.65 6.22 2.98
N GLY A 104 -12.63 5.20 2.12
CA GLY A 104 -13.80 4.59 1.49
C GLY A 104 -14.43 5.42 0.36
N SER A 105 -13.78 6.51 -0.07
CA SER A 105 -14.32 7.41 -1.10
C SER A 105 -14.40 6.73 -2.47
N PHE A 106 -13.42 5.89 -2.80
CA PHE A 106 -13.34 5.22 -4.10
C PHE A 106 -12.88 3.76 -3.97
N THR A 107 -13.38 2.92 -4.88
CA THR A 107 -12.97 1.52 -5.05
C THR A 107 -12.48 1.29 -6.48
N LEU A 108 -11.25 0.80 -6.63
CA LEU A 108 -10.69 0.35 -7.89
C LEU A 108 -11.02 -1.13 -8.11
N VAL A 109 -11.65 -1.43 -9.24
CA VAL A 109 -12.07 -2.77 -9.66
C VAL A 109 -11.36 -3.17 -10.96
N TYR A 110 -10.91 -4.42 -11.05
CA TYR A 110 -10.16 -4.91 -12.22
C TYR A 110 -10.24 -6.43 -12.44
N ALA A 111 -9.88 -6.84 -13.65
CA ALA A 111 -9.67 -8.25 -14.00
C ALA A 111 -8.20 -8.64 -13.80
N LYS A 112 -7.91 -9.37 -12.72
CA LYS A 112 -6.54 -9.75 -12.35
C LYS A 112 -5.97 -10.81 -13.28
N ARG A 113 -4.86 -10.47 -13.93
CA ARG A 113 -4.08 -11.29 -14.87
C ARG A 113 -4.87 -11.75 -16.10
N ASP A 114 -5.98 -11.08 -16.41
CA ASP A 114 -6.68 -11.24 -17.68
C ASP A 114 -5.96 -10.43 -18.76
N ARG A 115 -5.56 -11.09 -19.85
CA ARG A 115 -4.88 -10.43 -20.96
C ARG A 115 -5.85 -9.76 -21.94
N ALA A 116 -7.10 -10.22 -21.98
CA ALA A 116 -8.14 -9.67 -22.84
C ALA A 116 -8.82 -8.45 -22.20
N ASN A 117 -8.77 -8.35 -20.86
CA ASN A 117 -9.36 -7.23 -20.13
C ASN A 117 -8.28 -6.34 -19.50
N THR A 118 -8.09 -5.17 -20.10
CA THR A 118 -7.13 -4.14 -19.66
C THR A 118 -7.81 -2.92 -19.06
N GLU A 119 -9.15 -2.94 -18.95
CA GLU A 119 -9.91 -1.87 -18.32
C GLU A 119 -9.83 -1.98 -16.80
N ILE A 120 -9.66 -0.83 -16.16
CA ILE A 120 -9.90 -0.65 -14.73
C ILE A 120 -11.08 0.31 -14.51
N VAL A 121 -11.86 0.03 -13.47
CA VAL A 121 -13.07 0.80 -13.14
C VAL A 121 -12.93 1.38 -11.75
N PHE A 122 -13.22 2.67 -11.60
CA PHE A 122 -13.31 3.33 -10.30
C PHE A 122 -14.78 3.54 -9.96
N LEU A 123 -15.18 3.00 -8.82
CA LEU A 123 -16.50 3.19 -8.22
C LEU A 123 -16.41 4.24 -7.12
N ASP A 124 -17.42 5.09 -6.99
CA ASP A 124 -17.59 5.96 -5.82
C ASP A 124 -18.04 5.17 -4.58
N SER A 125 -18.25 5.87 -3.46
CA SER A 125 -18.68 5.28 -2.19
C SER A 125 -20.10 4.71 -2.21
N ALA A 126 -20.91 5.05 -3.22
CA ALA A 126 -22.23 4.49 -3.47
C ALA A 126 -22.21 3.32 -4.47
N GLY A 127 -21.04 2.98 -5.04
CA GLY A 127 -20.88 1.93 -6.03
C GLY A 127 -21.21 2.37 -7.46
N SER A 128 -21.39 3.66 -7.72
CA SER A 128 -21.60 4.20 -9.07
C SER A 128 -20.27 4.27 -9.81
N VAL A 129 -20.29 4.01 -11.12
CA VAL A 129 -19.06 4.10 -11.91
C VAL A 129 -18.70 5.57 -12.13
N GLU A 130 -17.59 5.97 -11.55
CA GLU A 130 -17.06 7.32 -11.62
C GLU A 130 -16.12 7.50 -12.82
N TRP A 131 -15.27 6.50 -13.07
CA TRP A 131 -14.28 6.58 -14.14
C TRP A 131 -13.84 5.21 -14.64
N ARG A 132 -13.49 5.13 -15.92
CA ARG A 132 -12.89 3.97 -16.58
C ARG A 132 -11.58 4.37 -17.23
N MET A 133 -10.58 3.52 -17.11
CA MET A 133 -9.26 3.74 -17.71
C MET A 133 -8.74 2.44 -18.31
N ASP A 134 -8.18 2.52 -19.52
CA ASP A 134 -7.43 1.41 -20.12
C ASP A 134 -5.95 1.51 -19.72
N VAL A 135 -5.41 0.47 -19.08
CA VAL A 135 -3.98 0.39 -18.71
C VAL A 135 -3.11 -0.28 -19.78
N GLY A 136 -3.69 -0.66 -20.92
CA GLY A 136 -3.01 -1.17 -22.11
C GLY A 136 -2.40 -2.57 -21.99
N ALA A 137 -2.52 -3.20 -20.82
CA ALA A 137 -2.03 -4.55 -20.54
C ALA A 137 -2.74 -5.17 -19.35
N SER A 138 -2.65 -6.50 -19.20
CA SER A 138 -3.23 -7.21 -18.06
C SER A 138 -2.80 -6.59 -16.73
N VAL A 139 -3.73 -6.41 -15.80
CA VAL A 139 -3.44 -5.94 -14.43
C VAL A 139 -2.98 -7.11 -13.57
N TRP A 140 -1.78 -7.04 -13.01
CA TRP A 140 -1.23 -8.12 -12.17
C TRP A 140 -1.41 -7.84 -10.69
N SER A 141 -1.38 -6.56 -10.32
CA SER A 141 -1.53 -6.12 -8.95
C SER A 141 -2.10 -4.71 -8.87
N ALA A 142 -2.82 -4.43 -7.80
CA ALA A 142 -3.21 -3.08 -7.44
C ALA A 142 -3.18 -2.89 -5.93
N ASP A 143 -3.05 -1.64 -5.51
CA ASP A 143 -3.13 -1.20 -4.12
C ASP A 143 -3.74 0.20 -4.03
N ALA A 144 -4.30 0.53 -2.87
CA ALA A 144 -4.92 1.82 -2.58
C ALA A 144 -4.33 2.42 -1.30
N GLY A 145 -4.14 3.74 -1.28
CA GLY A 145 -3.54 4.47 -0.18
C GLY A 145 -4.05 5.89 -0.08
N CYS A 146 -3.57 6.61 0.93
CA CYS A 146 -3.91 8.02 1.17
C CYS A 146 -3.06 8.93 0.28
N CYS A 147 -3.63 10.06 -0.15
CA CYS A 147 -2.88 11.20 -0.63
C CYS A 147 -3.60 12.52 -0.33
N ASP A 148 -2.87 13.63 -0.37
CA ASP A 148 -3.34 14.94 0.09
C ASP A 148 -4.59 15.47 -0.62
N THR A 149 -4.92 14.93 -1.80
CA THR A 149 -5.98 15.44 -2.69
C THR A 149 -7.10 14.42 -2.94
N GLY A 150 -7.12 13.30 -2.23
CA GLY A 150 -8.16 12.27 -2.34
C GLY A 150 -7.60 10.84 -2.28
N ALA A 151 -8.21 9.93 -3.03
CA ALA A 151 -7.78 8.54 -3.12
C ALA A 151 -6.62 8.37 -4.10
N CYS A 152 -5.60 7.61 -3.70
CA CYS A 152 -4.49 7.24 -4.55
C CYS A 152 -4.42 5.73 -4.77
N PHE A 153 -4.18 5.34 -6.03
CA PHE A 153 -4.12 3.95 -6.44
C PHE A 153 -2.83 3.68 -7.22
N ALA A 154 -2.23 2.51 -6.97
CA ALA A 154 -1.14 1.98 -7.77
C ALA A 154 -1.62 0.74 -8.53
N VAL A 155 -1.29 0.63 -9.81
CA VAL A 155 -1.63 -0.51 -10.67
C VAL A 155 -0.37 -1.03 -11.34
N GLY A 156 0.03 -2.24 -10.99
CA GLY A 156 1.13 -2.97 -11.61
C GLY A 156 0.64 -3.87 -12.75
N THR A 157 1.31 -3.77 -13.90
CA THR A 157 0.84 -4.39 -15.15
C THR A 157 1.84 -5.40 -15.75
N GLY A 158 1.31 -6.23 -16.63
CA GLY A 158 2.04 -7.25 -17.40
C GLY A 158 3.02 -6.70 -18.42
N ASP A 159 2.93 -5.42 -18.80
CA ASP A 159 3.82 -4.77 -19.77
C ASP A 159 4.93 -3.94 -19.10
N ARG A 160 5.21 -4.25 -17.84
CA ARG A 160 6.27 -3.65 -17.01
C ARG A 160 6.02 -2.16 -16.76
N ARG A 161 4.78 -1.81 -16.39
CA ARG A 161 4.40 -0.45 -16.00
C ARG A 161 3.72 -0.41 -14.64
N ILE A 162 3.96 0.70 -13.95
CA ILE A 162 3.14 1.13 -12.82
C ILE A 162 2.34 2.34 -13.27
N TYR A 163 1.03 2.28 -13.07
CA TYR A 163 0.14 3.44 -13.14
C TYR A 163 -0.12 3.94 -11.73
N LEU A 164 0.00 5.25 -11.55
CA LEU A 164 -0.38 5.94 -10.33
C LEU A 164 -1.55 6.84 -10.65
N VAL A 165 -2.66 6.63 -9.96
CA VAL A 165 -3.93 7.27 -10.22
C VAL A 165 -4.37 8.02 -8.98
N THR A 166 -4.81 9.26 -9.15
CA THR A 166 -5.37 10.09 -8.08
C THR A 166 -6.76 10.53 -8.48
N ILE A 167 -7.71 10.35 -7.56
CA ILE A 167 -9.11 10.76 -7.72
C ILE A 167 -9.50 11.58 -6.50
N GLY A 168 -9.93 12.81 -6.75
CA GLY A 168 -10.59 13.67 -5.77
C GLY A 168 -11.86 14.27 -6.37
N ASP A 169 -12.58 15.08 -5.60
CA ASP A 169 -13.94 15.54 -5.89
C ASP A 169 -14.15 16.12 -7.30
N SER A 170 -13.14 16.79 -7.87
CA SER A 170 -13.22 17.44 -9.19
C SER A 170 -12.08 17.06 -10.14
N THR A 171 -11.13 16.23 -9.71
CA THR A 171 -9.95 15.94 -10.53
C THR A 171 -9.66 14.45 -10.60
N ARG A 172 -9.39 13.98 -11.81
CA ARG A 172 -8.88 12.63 -12.08
C ARG A 172 -7.56 12.80 -12.82
N ARG A 173 -6.49 12.25 -12.28
CA ARG A 173 -5.16 12.35 -12.85
C ARG A 173 -4.48 11.00 -12.78
N TYR A 174 -3.66 10.71 -13.78
CA TYR A 174 -2.77 9.56 -13.70
C TYR A 174 -1.40 9.89 -14.26
N ARG A 175 -0.42 9.11 -13.81
CA ARG A 175 0.92 9.03 -14.40
C ARG A 175 1.29 7.57 -14.55
N ARG A 176 2.25 7.29 -15.42
CA ARG A 176 2.80 5.95 -15.55
C ARG A 176 4.30 6.00 -15.81
N PHE A 177 5.00 4.97 -15.36
CA PHE A 177 6.42 4.79 -15.62
C PHE A 177 6.73 3.31 -15.83
N ARG A 178 7.87 3.04 -16.48
CA ARG A 178 8.34 1.68 -16.74
C ARG A 178 9.12 1.13 -15.57
N THR A 179 9.00 -0.17 -15.36
CA THR A 179 9.83 -0.98 -14.47
C THR A 179 10.67 -1.95 -15.32
N PRO A 180 11.81 -2.45 -14.83
CA PRO A 180 12.62 -3.41 -15.61
C PRO A 180 11.97 -4.79 -15.81
N GLY A 181 11.01 -5.15 -14.96
CA GLY A 181 10.27 -6.41 -15.05
C GLY A 181 8.76 -6.24 -14.90
N VAL A 182 8.02 -7.33 -15.13
CA VAL A 182 6.55 -7.38 -14.95
C VAL A 182 6.21 -7.11 -13.50
N VAL A 183 5.23 -6.25 -13.23
CA VAL A 183 4.94 -5.81 -11.86
C VAL A 183 3.99 -6.78 -11.17
N THR A 184 4.56 -7.74 -10.43
CA THR A 184 3.82 -8.84 -9.79
C THR A 184 3.07 -8.41 -8.54
N SER A 185 3.54 -7.36 -7.89
CA SER A 185 2.93 -6.80 -6.68
C SER A 185 3.26 -5.33 -6.58
N VAL A 186 2.31 -4.53 -6.10
CA VAL A 186 2.49 -3.13 -5.72
C VAL A 186 1.99 -2.92 -4.29
N ALA A 187 2.60 -1.96 -3.60
CA ALA A 187 2.11 -1.45 -2.31
C ALA A 187 2.42 0.05 -2.21
N LEU A 188 1.42 0.87 -1.89
CA LEU A 188 1.60 2.29 -1.60
C LEU A 188 2.12 2.43 -0.17
N ALA A 189 3.12 3.30 0.01
CA ALA A 189 3.62 3.63 1.34
C ALA A 189 2.55 4.41 2.13
N PRO A 190 2.44 4.24 3.46
CA PRO A 190 1.45 4.94 4.26
C PRO A 190 1.72 6.45 4.29
N SER A 191 2.97 6.85 4.06
CA SER A 191 3.38 8.25 3.91
C SER A 191 2.81 8.94 2.67
N GLY A 192 2.26 8.19 1.70
CA GLY A 192 1.77 8.75 0.45
C GLY A 192 2.87 9.24 -0.51
N GLU A 193 4.15 8.97 -0.22
CA GLU A 193 5.27 9.48 -1.03
C GLU A 193 5.84 8.49 -2.04
N ASP A 194 5.65 7.19 -1.78
CA ASP A 194 6.32 6.12 -2.48
C ASP A 194 5.40 4.97 -2.84
N VAL A 195 5.82 4.24 -3.86
CA VAL A 195 5.27 2.93 -4.23
C VAL A 195 6.40 1.90 -4.19
N PHE A 196 6.13 0.80 -3.50
CA PHE A 196 6.95 -0.40 -3.53
C PHE A 196 6.40 -1.36 -4.58
N CYS A 197 7.28 -2.08 -5.27
CA CYS A 197 6.86 -3.12 -6.18
C CYS A 197 7.80 -4.32 -6.20
N GLY A 198 7.22 -5.50 -6.47
CA GLY A 198 7.95 -6.68 -6.91
C GLY A 198 7.94 -6.78 -8.43
N THR A 199 9.07 -7.14 -9.03
CA THR A 199 9.20 -7.35 -10.48
C THR A 199 9.53 -8.79 -10.85
N TRP A 200 9.13 -9.22 -12.05
CA TRP A 200 9.46 -10.53 -12.64
C TRP A 200 10.23 -10.36 -13.96
N GLN A 201 11.08 -11.32 -14.34
CA GLN A 201 12.13 -11.25 -15.39
C GLN A 201 13.36 -10.42 -15.02
N ASP A 202 13.19 -9.40 -14.18
CA ASP A 202 14.23 -8.71 -13.41
C ASP A 202 13.75 -8.77 -11.95
N SER A 203 14.01 -9.90 -11.28
CA SER A 203 13.41 -10.16 -9.98
C SER A 203 14.02 -9.24 -8.93
N ALA A 204 13.22 -8.32 -8.43
CA ALA A 204 13.65 -7.34 -7.45
C ALA A 204 12.46 -6.83 -6.65
N VAL A 205 12.74 -6.34 -5.45
CA VAL A 205 11.87 -5.40 -4.75
C VAL A 205 12.41 -4.01 -5.02
N ARG A 206 11.56 -3.09 -5.48
CA ARG A 206 11.93 -1.73 -5.85
C ARG A 206 11.04 -0.72 -5.15
N ARG A 207 11.60 0.47 -4.89
CA ARG A 207 10.90 1.64 -4.34
C ARG A 207 11.02 2.78 -5.33
N TYR A 208 9.89 3.35 -5.71
CA TYR A 208 9.83 4.54 -6.56
C TYR A 208 9.11 5.66 -5.81
N SER A 209 9.52 6.90 -6.05
CA SER A 209 8.68 8.04 -5.72
C SER A 209 7.39 7.98 -6.54
N LEU A 210 6.35 8.69 -6.10
CA LEU A 210 5.15 8.81 -6.93
C LEU A 210 5.43 9.47 -8.31
N THR A 211 6.50 10.24 -8.46
CA THR A 211 6.92 10.81 -9.76
C THR A 211 7.56 9.78 -10.70
N GLY A 212 7.76 8.54 -10.26
CA GLY A 212 8.37 7.47 -11.05
C GLY A 212 9.89 7.41 -10.99
N ARG A 213 10.52 8.15 -10.07
CA ARG A 213 11.97 8.08 -9.85
C ARG A 213 12.28 6.90 -8.94
N GLU A 214 13.12 5.98 -9.40
CA GLU A 214 13.63 4.89 -8.55
C GLU A 214 14.45 5.49 -7.41
N ARG A 215 14.12 5.11 -6.17
CA ARG A 215 14.80 5.55 -4.94
C ARG A 215 15.68 4.44 -4.35
N ALA A 216 15.26 3.19 -4.49
CA ALA A 216 16.00 2.02 -4.03
C ALA A 216 15.56 0.75 -4.75
N SER A 217 16.45 -0.23 -4.82
CA SER A 217 16.14 -1.59 -5.26
C SER A 217 16.95 -2.62 -4.50
N MET A 218 16.36 -3.80 -4.36
CA MET A 218 16.96 -4.99 -3.79
C MET A 218 16.71 -6.13 -4.76
N ASN A 219 17.76 -6.60 -5.41
CA ASN A 219 17.68 -7.74 -6.31
C ASN A 219 17.28 -8.99 -5.51
N ALA A 220 16.45 -9.81 -6.13
CA ALA A 220 16.00 -11.08 -5.59
C ALA A 220 16.37 -12.20 -6.56
N ASP A 221 16.29 -13.44 -6.08
CA ASP A 221 16.48 -14.58 -6.96
C ASP A 221 15.42 -14.59 -8.07
N SER A 222 15.89 -14.68 -9.32
CA SER A 222 15.06 -14.80 -10.53
C SER A 222 14.12 -16.02 -10.51
N SER A 223 14.42 -17.03 -9.70
CA SER A 223 13.58 -18.20 -9.47
C SER A 223 12.35 -17.90 -8.60
N ASN A 224 12.26 -16.71 -7.99
CA ASN A 224 11.19 -16.32 -7.08
C ASN A 224 10.43 -15.08 -7.55
N LEU A 225 9.13 -15.06 -7.26
CA LEU A 225 8.28 -13.87 -7.33
C LEU A 225 8.27 -13.16 -5.97
N GLN A 226 8.33 -11.84 -6.00
CA GLN A 226 8.28 -11.01 -4.81
C GLN A 226 6.91 -10.34 -4.67
N TYR A 227 6.28 -10.54 -3.52
CA TYR A 227 5.05 -9.85 -3.13
C TYR A 227 5.35 -8.86 -2.02
N VAL A 228 4.88 -7.63 -2.20
CA VAL A 228 5.13 -6.53 -1.27
C VAL A 228 3.83 -6.11 -0.60
N ARG A 229 3.93 -5.82 0.70
CA ARG A 229 2.85 -5.21 1.49
C ARG A 229 3.43 -4.08 2.32
N SER A 230 2.75 -2.95 2.32
CA SER A 230 3.02 -1.91 3.28
C SER A 230 2.43 -2.30 4.63
N LEU A 231 3.14 -1.99 5.71
CA LEU A 231 2.64 -2.13 7.07
C LEU A 231 2.14 -0.75 7.50
N ALA A 232 0.89 -0.68 7.97
CA ALA A 232 0.33 0.57 8.47
C ALA A 232 1.23 1.15 9.57
N ASP A 233 1.40 2.47 9.55
CA ASP A 233 2.18 3.23 10.55
C ASP A 233 3.64 2.77 10.75
N SER A 234 4.24 2.12 9.73
CA SER A 234 5.63 1.65 9.77
C SER A 234 6.46 2.19 8.61
N ASP A 235 7.76 2.36 8.86
CA ASP A 235 8.79 2.59 7.83
C ASP A 235 9.22 1.29 7.11
N ARG A 236 8.60 0.16 7.47
CA ARG A 236 8.93 -1.18 6.95
C ARG A 236 7.88 -1.70 5.99
N ILE A 237 8.33 -2.59 5.12
CA ILE A 237 7.47 -3.39 4.25
C ILE A 237 7.64 -4.86 4.57
N LEU A 238 6.57 -5.63 4.37
CA LEU A 238 6.63 -7.08 4.33
C LEU A 238 6.92 -7.51 2.89
N VAL A 239 7.95 -8.34 2.72
CA VAL A 239 8.27 -9.00 1.46
C VAL A 239 8.04 -10.50 1.63
N ILE A 240 7.20 -11.06 0.76
CA ILE A 240 6.94 -12.49 0.70
C ILE A 240 7.53 -12.99 -0.62
N SER A 241 8.50 -13.89 -0.51
CA SER A 241 9.11 -14.56 -1.67
C SER A 241 8.42 -15.89 -1.90
N SER A 242 8.00 -16.16 -3.14
CA SER A 242 7.44 -17.46 -3.52
C SER A 242 8.14 -17.99 -4.75
N ALA A 243 8.42 -19.29 -4.79
CA ALA A 243 8.93 -19.95 -5.99
C ALA A 243 8.08 -19.60 -7.21
N ASN A 244 8.72 -19.09 -8.24
CA ASN A 244 8.13 -18.93 -9.56
C ASN A 244 7.96 -20.33 -10.16
N ARG A 245 6.84 -20.98 -9.84
CA ARG A 245 6.44 -22.22 -10.51
C ARG A 245 5.99 -21.84 -11.91
N SER A 246 6.94 -21.65 -12.82
CA SER A 246 6.65 -21.62 -14.25
C SER A 246 6.12 -23.00 -14.66
N GLY A 247 4.80 -23.15 -14.73
CA GLY A 247 4.13 -24.25 -15.41
C GLY A 247 4.25 -25.64 -14.75
N GLY A 248 3.18 -26.03 -14.06
CA GLY A 248 2.47 -27.26 -14.38
C GLY A 248 1.14 -26.89 -15.01
#